data_AF-A0A520IIC5-F1
#
_entry.id   AF-A0A520IIC5-F1
#
_cell.length_a   1.000
_cell.length_b   1.000
_cell.length_c   1.000
_cell.angle_alpha   90.00
_cell.angle_beta   90.00
_cell.angle_gamma   90.00
#
_symmetry.space_group_name_H-M   'P 1'
#
loop_
_entity.id
_entity.type
_entity.pdbx_description
1 polymer ?
#
loop_
_entity_poly.entity_id
_entity_poly.type
_entity_poly.pdbx_seq_one_letter_code
_entity_poly.pdbx_strand_id
1 'polypeptide(L)'
;MKTIVILTGAGISAESGLKTFRDSDGLWEGYSIEDVATPEAWRRNPALVQQFYNERRKSVLEALPNAAHYALVKLQEKYKVHIITQNVDDLHERAGSENVLHLHGIITRSQSDLDPQLTYPIEGWELRDTDVCEYGTPLRPHVVWFGEDVPMISVAANLCRIADIFIVIGTSLQVYPAAGLIG
;
A
#
# COMPACT_ATOMS: atom_id res chain seq x y z
N MET A 1 -23.33 -7.26 -15.72
CA MET A 1 -23.15 -6.34 -14.57
C MET A 1 -22.08 -5.33 -14.96
N LYS A 2 -22.25 -4.03 -14.72
CA LYS A 2 -21.22 -3.02 -15.06
C LYS A 2 -19.98 -3.23 -14.19
N THR A 3 -18.80 -2.94 -14.75
CA THR A 3 -17.50 -2.99 -14.09
C THR A 3 -17.12 -1.60 -13.59
N ILE A 4 -16.86 -1.49 -12.29
CA ILE A 4 -16.36 -0.27 -11.65
C ILE A 4 -14.92 -0.54 -11.22
N VAL A 5 -14.00 0.33 -11.62
CA VAL A 5 -12.62 0.33 -11.14
C VAL A 5 -12.43 1.55 -10.24
N ILE A 6 -11.88 1.32 -9.06
CA ILE A 6 -11.73 2.36 -8.04
C ILE A 6 -10.24 2.49 -7.72
N LEU A 7 -9.65 3.66 -7.98
CA LEU A 7 -8.32 4.01 -7.52
C LEU A 7 -8.42 4.71 -6.16
N THR A 8 -7.82 4.11 -5.14
CA THR A 8 -7.77 4.68 -3.78
C THR A 8 -6.35 5.08 -3.39
N GLY A 9 -6.23 6.11 -2.56
CA GLY A 9 -4.98 6.51 -1.91
C GLY A 9 -5.19 6.85 -0.43
N ALA A 10 -4.15 7.40 0.21
CA ALA A 10 -4.07 7.48 1.67
C ALA A 10 -5.25 8.23 2.33
N GLY A 11 -5.87 9.17 1.62
CA GLY A 11 -7.02 9.92 2.11
C GLY A 11 -8.23 9.07 2.46
N ILE A 12 -8.42 7.90 1.85
CA ILE A 12 -9.53 6.99 2.23
C ILE A 12 -9.34 6.42 3.65
N SER A 13 -8.10 6.28 4.11
CA SER A 13 -7.75 5.73 5.42
C SER A 13 -7.56 6.80 6.49
N ALA A 14 -7.66 8.09 6.14
CA ALA A 14 -7.44 9.20 7.07
C ALA A 14 -8.42 9.18 8.25
N GLU A 15 -9.72 8.91 7.99
CA GLU A 15 -10.75 8.80 9.03
C GLU A 15 -10.59 7.54 9.91
N SER A 16 -9.73 6.59 9.51
CA SER A 16 -9.33 5.45 10.33
C SER A 16 -8.15 5.76 11.25
N GLY A 17 -7.68 7.01 11.30
CA GLY A 17 -6.58 7.45 12.14
C GLY A 17 -5.19 7.26 11.52
N LEU A 18 -5.11 6.80 10.27
CA LEU A 18 -3.84 6.66 9.56
C LEU A 18 -3.45 8.00 8.92
N LYS A 19 -2.24 8.48 9.20
CA LYS A 19 -1.74 9.72 8.61
C LYS A 19 -1.42 9.51 7.13
N THR A 20 -1.83 10.48 6.33
CA THR A 20 -1.51 10.52 4.91
C THR A 20 -0.09 11.05 4.70
N PHE A 21 0.58 10.56 3.67
CA PHE A 21 1.74 11.25 3.13
C PHE A 21 1.32 12.64 2.60
N ARG A 22 2.17 13.64 2.83
CA ARG A 22 1.96 15.02 2.36
C ARG A 22 3.15 15.44 1.53
N ASP A 23 2.96 15.41 0.20
CA ASP A 23 3.96 15.85 -0.77
C ASP A 23 4.43 17.30 -0.52
N SER A 24 3.57 18.18 -0.01
CA SER A 24 3.87 19.62 0.15
C SER A 24 5.08 19.90 1.05
N ASP A 25 5.29 19.06 2.06
CA ASP A 25 6.33 19.26 3.08
C ASP A 25 7.42 18.18 2.96
N GLY A 26 7.26 17.19 2.06
CA GLY A 26 8.18 16.07 1.86
C GLY A 26 8.26 15.08 3.02
N LEU A 27 7.36 15.21 4.01
CA LEU A 27 7.39 14.43 5.24
C LEU A 27 6.30 13.36 5.27
N TRP A 28 6.68 12.16 5.72
CA TRP A 28 5.75 11.12 6.13
C TRP A 28 5.99 10.82 7.61
N GLU A 29 4.99 11.11 8.45
CA GLU A 29 5.07 10.85 9.90
C GLU A 29 6.24 11.58 10.59
N GLY A 30 6.65 12.73 10.04
CA GLY A 30 7.76 13.53 10.54
C GLY A 30 9.14 13.12 10.00
N TYR A 31 9.21 12.08 9.15
CA TYR A 31 10.42 11.65 8.49
C TYR A 31 10.48 12.13 7.04
N SER A 32 11.68 12.49 6.56
CA SER A 32 11.92 12.67 5.13
C SER A 32 11.78 11.34 4.41
N ILE A 33 11.12 11.33 3.24
CA ILE A 33 11.01 10.14 2.38
C ILE A 33 12.39 9.54 2.06
N GLU A 34 13.39 10.40 1.84
CA GLU A 34 14.77 10.01 1.52
C GLU A 34 15.47 9.23 2.65
N ASP A 35 14.92 9.27 3.87
CA ASP A 35 15.46 8.57 5.05
C ASP A 35 14.73 7.26 5.37
N VAL A 36 13.54 7.02 4.82
CA VAL A 36 12.68 5.91 5.27
C VAL A 36 12.01 5.12 4.16
N ALA A 37 11.89 5.66 2.94
CA ALA A 37 11.10 5.07 1.86
C ALA A 37 11.81 5.10 0.50
N THR A 38 13.12 4.82 0.50
CA THR A 38 13.96 4.65 -0.69
C THR A 38 14.88 3.42 -0.52
N PRO A 39 15.31 2.77 -1.61
CA PRO A 39 16.36 1.74 -1.55
C PRO A 39 17.67 2.26 -0.93
N GLU A 40 18.00 3.54 -1.15
CA GLU A 40 19.16 4.20 -0.58
C GLU A 40 19.05 4.33 0.95
N ALA A 41 17.87 4.69 1.47
CA ALA A 41 17.59 4.73 2.90
C ALA A 41 17.78 3.35 3.54
N TRP A 42 17.25 2.30 2.90
CA TRP A 42 17.40 0.93 3.36
C TRP A 42 18.85 0.49 3.47
N ARG A 43 19.66 0.76 2.44
CA ARG A 43 21.11 0.46 2.45
C ARG A 43 21.86 1.31 3.48
N ARG A 44 21.44 2.56 3.72
CA ARG A 44 22.10 3.49 4.64
C ARG A 44 21.82 3.16 6.10
N ASN A 45 20.57 2.89 6.45
CA ASN A 45 20.15 2.64 7.83
C ASN A 45 18.91 1.72 7.89
N PRO A 46 19.08 0.40 7.70
CA PRO A 46 17.95 -0.53 7.66
C PRO A 46 17.21 -0.59 9.01
N ALA A 47 17.91 -0.37 10.13
CA ALA A 47 17.28 -0.35 11.45
C ALA A 47 16.25 0.80 11.58
N LEU A 48 16.60 2.00 11.10
CA LEU A 48 15.66 3.14 11.08
C LEU A 48 14.46 2.85 10.18
N VAL A 49 14.69 2.32 8.98
CA VAL A 49 13.60 1.97 8.05
C VAL A 49 12.70 0.89 8.63
N GLN A 50 13.27 -0.17 9.23
CA GLN A 50 12.48 -1.21 9.89
C GLN A 50 11.66 -0.65 11.04
N GLN A 51 12.28 0.13 11.95
CA GLN A 51 11.54 0.79 13.02
C GLN A 51 10.43 1.65 12.44
N PHE A 52 10.71 2.38 11.37
CA PHE A 52 9.72 3.22 10.71
C PHE A 52 8.51 2.38 10.27
N TYR A 53 8.72 1.29 9.55
CA TYR A 53 7.60 0.45 9.10
C TYR A 53 6.93 -0.36 10.22
N ASN A 54 7.65 -0.73 11.28
CA ASN A 54 7.09 -1.40 12.46
C ASN A 54 6.09 -0.50 13.19
N GLU A 55 6.44 0.77 13.42
CA GLU A 55 5.52 1.75 14.01
C GLU A 55 4.25 1.93 13.15
N ARG A 56 4.41 2.02 11.83
CA ARG A 56 3.28 2.11 10.88
C ARG A 56 2.41 0.86 10.89
N ARG A 57 3.02 -0.32 10.92
CA ARG A 57 2.28 -1.60 11.01
C ARG A 57 1.47 -1.66 12.30
N LYS A 58 2.02 -1.19 13.41
CA LYS A 58 1.28 -1.09 14.68
C LYS A 58 0.04 -0.21 14.52
N SER A 59 0.17 0.99 13.96
CA SER A 59 -0.97 1.87 13.71
C SER A 59 -2.01 1.25 12.76
N VAL A 60 -1.58 0.54 11.72
CA VAL A 60 -2.48 -0.17 10.80
C VAL A 60 -3.26 -1.27 11.51
N LEU A 61 -2.61 -2.07 12.36
CA LEU A 61 -3.26 -3.15 13.11
C LEU A 61 -4.28 -2.61 14.13
N GLU A 62 -4.01 -1.43 14.71
CA GLU A 62 -4.91 -0.75 15.64
C GLU A 62 -6.08 -0.04 14.94
N ALA A 63 -5.89 0.40 13.69
CA ALA A 63 -6.92 1.07 12.91
C ALA A 63 -8.08 0.13 12.54
N LEU A 64 -9.28 0.69 12.36
CA LEU A 64 -10.47 -0.03 11.91
C LEU A 64 -10.96 0.54 10.57
N PRO A 65 -11.57 -0.28 9.69
CA PRO A 65 -12.16 0.24 8.47
C PRO A 65 -13.24 1.29 8.79
N ASN A 66 -13.25 2.38 8.03
CA ASN A 66 -14.23 3.45 8.18
C ASN A 66 -15.40 3.32 7.19
N ALA A 67 -16.34 4.27 7.24
CA ALA A 67 -17.53 4.27 6.40
C ALA A 67 -17.23 4.22 4.90
N ALA A 68 -16.12 4.81 4.42
CA ALA A 68 -15.75 4.76 3.02
C ALA A 68 -15.40 3.34 2.56
N HIS A 69 -14.64 2.59 3.38
CA HIS A 69 -14.30 1.20 3.07
C HIS A 69 -15.55 0.32 2.99
N TYR A 70 -16.44 0.41 3.99
CA TYR A 70 -17.70 -0.34 3.98
C TYR A 70 -18.65 0.07 2.84
N ALA A 71 -18.60 1.33 2.39
CA ALA A 71 -19.36 1.77 1.22
C ALA A 71 -18.90 1.08 -0.07
N LEU A 72 -17.60 0.79 -0.22
CA LEU A 72 -17.08 0.06 -1.37
C LEU A 72 -17.52 -1.41 -1.34
N VAL A 73 -17.57 -2.04 -0.16
CA VAL A 73 -18.12 -3.40 0.00
C VAL A 73 -19.58 -3.43 -0.42
N LYS A 74 -20.39 -2.47 0.04
CA LYS A 74 -21.79 -2.36 -0.36
C LYS A 74 -21.97 -2.14 -1.87
N LEU A 75 -21.02 -1.48 -2.52
CA LEU A 75 -21.04 -1.29 -3.98
C LEU A 75 -20.88 -2.63 -4.72
N GLN A 76 -20.14 -3.59 -4.16
CA GLN A 76 -19.96 -4.93 -4.72
C GLN A 76 -21.26 -5.73 -4.81
N GLU A 77 -22.28 -5.41 -4.00
CA GLU A 77 -23.59 -6.05 -4.06
C GLU A 77 -24.32 -5.83 -5.40
N LYS A 78 -23.95 -4.77 -6.14
CA LYS A 78 -24.64 -4.34 -7.37
C LYS A 78 -23.75 -4.28 -8.60
N TYR A 79 -22.43 -4.22 -8.42
CA TYR A 79 -21.46 -4.00 -9.48
C TYR A 79 -20.28 -4.95 -9.37
N LYS A 80 -19.60 -5.20 -10.50
CA LYS A 80 -18.29 -5.86 -10.45
C LYS A 80 -17.27 -4.78 -10.08
N VAL A 81 -16.84 -4.75 -8.82
CA VAL A 81 -15.88 -3.75 -8.35
C VAL A 81 -14.48 -4.34 -8.34
N HIS A 82 -13.51 -3.59 -8.86
CA HIS A 82 -12.08 -3.81 -8.69
C HIS A 82 -11.51 -2.60 -7.96
N ILE A 83 -10.85 -2.83 -6.82
CA ILE A 83 -10.19 -1.77 -6.07
C ILE A 83 -8.70 -1.83 -6.36
N ILE A 84 -8.16 -0.75 -6.91
CA ILE A 84 -6.73 -0.52 -7.07
C ILE A 84 -6.34 0.45 -5.95
N THR A 85 -5.44 0.06 -5.07
CA THR A 85 -5.03 0.90 -3.93
C THR A 85 -3.55 1.24 -3.99
N GLN A 86 -3.24 2.50 -3.72
CA GLN A 86 -1.89 2.98 -3.43
C GLN A 86 -1.50 2.76 -1.96
N ASN A 87 -2.47 2.42 -1.11
CA ASN A 87 -2.23 2.19 0.31
C ASN A 87 -1.56 0.85 0.54
N VAL A 88 -0.79 0.80 1.62
CA VAL A 88 -0.14 -0.41 2.12
C VAL A 88 -0.89 -1.03 3.30
N ASP A 89 -1.93 -0.36 3.82
CA ASP A 89 -2.83 -0.92 4.83
C ASP A 89 -3.77 -1.97 4.24
N ASP A 90 -4.39 -2.80 5.08
CA ASP A 90 -5.32 -3.88 4.71
C ASP A 90 -6.79 -3.55 5.07
N LEU A 91 -7.13 -2.25 5.15
CA LEU A 91 -8.46 -1.81 5.61
C LEU A 91 -9.57 -2.16 4.61
N HIS A 92 -9.25 -2.25 3.31
CA HIS A 92 -10.19 -2.71 2.29
C HIS A 92 -10.60 -4.16 2.52
N GLU A 93 -9.62 -5.03 2.74
CA GLU A 93 -9.79 -6.46 3.02
C GLU A 93 -10.55 -6.65 4.33
N ARG A 94 -10.14 -5.95 5.39
CA ARG A 94 -10.81 -6.03 6.70
C ARG A 94 -12.24 -5.51 6.68
N ALA A 95 -12.59 -4.59 5.77
CA ALA A 95 -13.98 -4.18 5.56
C ALA A 95 -14.82 -5.28 4.89
N GLY A 96 -14.19 -6.21 4.18
CA GLY A 96 -14.84 -7.25 3.35
C GLY A 96 -14.79 -6.96 1.85
N SER A 97 -13.91 -6.08 1.38
CA SER A 97 -13.75 -5.84 -0.05
C SER A 97 -13.14 -7.06 -0.73
N GLU A 98 -13.59 -7.35 -1.94
CA GLU A 98 -13.08 -8.39 -2.81
C GLU A 98 -12.34 -7.75 -3.99
N ASN A 99 -11.43 -8.48 -4.66
CA ASN A 99 -10.68 -7.99 -5.82
C ASN A 99 -9.88 -6.70 -5.58
N VAL A 100 -9.15 -6.65 -4.47
CA VAL A 100 -8.22 -5.56 -4.14
C VAL A 100 -6.85 -5.84 -4.77
N LEU A 101 -6.28 -4.83 -5.43
CA LEU A 101 -4.96 -4.84 -6.04
C LEU A 101 -4.12 -3.73 -5.40
N HIS A 102 -3.10 -4.15 -4.64
CA HIS A 102 -2.11 -3.25 -4.05
C HIS A 102 -1.04 -2.87 -5.07
N LEU A 103 -0.92 -1.58 -5.37
CA LEU A 103 0.16 -1.07 -6.22
C LEU A 103 1.48 -1.03 -5.45
N HIS A 104 1.46 -0.58 -4.19
CA HIS A 104 2.67 -0.31 -3.42
C HIS A 104 2.98 -1.35 -2.35
N GLY A 105 2.47 -2.58 -2.52
CA GLY A 105 2.63 -3.66 -1.55
C GLY A 105 1.64 -3.57 -0.38
N ILE A 106 1.90 -4.36 0.66
CA ILE A 106 1.03 -4.50 1.83
C ILE A 106 1.89 -4.67 3.08
N ILE A 107 1.65 -3.82 4.09
CA ILE A 107 2.55 -3.64 5.25
C ILE A 107 2.54 -4.84 6.21
N THR A 108 1.49 -5.67 6.15
CA THR A 108 1.36 -6.92 6.93
C THR A 108 2.20 -8.07 6.34
N ARG A 109 2.95 -7.81 5.26
CA ARG A 109 3.93 -8.74 4.69
C ARG A 109 5.33 -8.14 4.68
N SER A 110 6.30 -9.04 4.63
CA SER A 110 7.70 -8.75 4.33
C SER A 110 8.10 -9.42 3.02
N GLN A 111 9.25 -9.02 2.48
CA GLN A 111 9.85 -9.62 1.30
C GLN A 111 11.36 -9.78 1.47
N SER A 112 11.96 -10.68 0.68
CA SER A 112 13.41 -10.76 0.53
C SER A 112 13.95 -9.51 -0.16
N ASP A 113 15.08 -9.01 0.32
CA ASP A 113 15.80 -7.90 -0.31
C ASP A 113 16.51 -8.32 -1.62
N LEU A 114 16.72 -9.64 -1.82
CA LEU A 114 17.34 -10.19 -3.03
C LEU A 114 16.32 -10.65 -4.08
N ASP A 115 15.16 -11.12 -3.64
CA ASP A 115 14.09 -11.59 -4.53
C ASP A 115 12.73 -11.07 -4.03
N PRO A 116 12.19 -10.00 -4.62
CA PRO A 116 10.94 -9.41 -4.18
C PRO A 116 9.72 -10.33 -4.39
N GLN A 117 9.84 -11.44 -5.13
CA GLN A 117 8.75 -12.43 -5.25
C GLN A 117 8.59 -13.28 -3.99
N LEU A 118 9.66 -13.43 -3.20
CA LEU A 118 9.62 -14.15 -1.94
C LEU A 118 9.04 -13.27 -0.85
N THR A 119 7.75 -13.45 -0.59
CA THR A 119 7.01 -12.67 0.40
C THR A 119 6.51 -13.55 1.55
N TYR A 120 6.54 -12.99 2.76
CA TYR A 120 6.20 -13.71 3.99
C TYR A 120 5.17 -12.89 4.79
N PRO A 121 4.17 -13.54 5.42
CA PRO A 121 3.32 -12.85 6.37
C PRO A 121 4.13 -12.42 7.60
N ILE A 122 3.80 -11.27 8.17
CA ILE A 122 4.36 -10.81 9.46
C ILE A 122 3.32 -11.08 10.53
N GLU A 123 3.70 -11.81 11.58
CA GLU A 123 2.86 -12.00 12.76
C GLU A 123 3.01 -10.82 13.71
N GLY A 124 1.90 -10.16 14.04
CA GLY A 124 1.92 -8.96 14.87
C GLY A 124 2.50 -7.74 14.14
N TRP A 125 3.10 -6.83 14.89
CA TRP A 125 3.52 -5.52 14.38
C TRP A 125 5.02 -5.41 14.08
N GLU A 126 5.84 -6.35 14.55
CA GLU A 126 7.29 -6.23 14.54
C GLU A 126 7.91 -7.15 13.47
N LEU A 127 8.71 -6.56 12.58
CA LEU A 127 9.70 -7.28 11.78
C LEU A 127 11.06 -7.04 12.43
N ARG A 128 11.76 -8.11 12.78
CA ARG A 128 13.06 -8.07 13.46
C ARG A 128 14.18 -8.30 12.46
N ASP A 129 15.37 -7.82 12.81
CA ASP A 129 16.60 -8.09 12.06
C ASP A 129 16.97 -9.59 11.99
N THR A 130 16.52 -10.38 12.95
CA THR A 130 16.68 -11.85 12.96
C THR A 130 15.72 -12.57 12.01
N ASP A 131 14.69 -11.90 11.49
CA ASP A 131 13.74 -12.51 10.57
C ASP A 131 14.36 -12.48 9.15
N VAL A 132 14.78 -13.66 8.69
CA VAL A 132 15.52 -13.84 7.44
C VAL A 132 14.70 -14.62 6.42
N CYS A 133 14.93 -14.37 5.13
CA CYS A 133 14.37 -15.18 4.06
C CYS A 133 15.11 -16.53 3.95
N GLU A 134 14.67 -17.39 3.02
CA GLU A 134 15.27 -18.71 2.80
C GLU A 134 16.76 -18.68 2.37
N TYR A 135 17.26 -17.52 1.93
CA TYR A 135 18.68 -17.31 1.61
C TYR A 135 19.52 -16.86 2.83
N GLY A 136 18.91 -16.70 4.00
CA GLY A 136 19.59 -16.24 5.21
C GLY A 136 19.86 -14.73 5.26
N THR A 137 19.26 -13.94 4.37
CA THR A 137 19.37 -12.47 4.39
C THR A 137 18.18 -11.83 5.11
N PRO A 138 18.35 -10.67 5.76
CA PRO A 138 17.26 -9.97 6.44
C PRO A 138 16.07 -9.68 5.52
N LEU A 139 14.87 -9.80 6.08
CA LEU A 139 13.64 -9.39 5.43
C LEU A 139 13.48 -7.86 5.50
N ARG A 140 12.83 -7.29 4.48
CA ARG A 140 12.37 -5.90 4.46
C ARG A 140 10.84 -5.85 4.38
N PRO A 141 10.21 -4.71 4.70
CA PRO A 141 8.78 -4.52 4.47
C PRO A 141 8.40 -4.77 3.00
N HIS A 142 7.27 -5.44 2.75
CA HIS A 142 6.70 -5.61 1.42
C HIS A 142 5.96 -4.33 1.02
N VAL A 143 6.74 -3.28 0.80
CA VAL A 143 6.30 -1.96 0.38
C VAL A 143 7.20 -1.51 -0.76
N VAL A 144 6.58 -0.97 -1.81
CA VAL A 144 7.30 -0.37 -2.94
C VAL A 144 7.78 1.02 -2.51
N TRP A 145 9.09 1.22 -2.59
CA TRP A 145 9.74 2.49 -2.26
C TRP A 145 9.85 3.42 -3.47
N PHE A 146 10.09 4.71 -3.20
CA PHE A 146 10.40 5.65 -4.26
C PHE A 146 11.69 5.22 -4.97
N GLY A 147 11.64 5.21 -6.30
CA GLY A 147 12.72 4.71 -7.15
C GLY A 147 12.63 3.23 -7.51
N GLU A 148 11.68 2.48 -6.93
CA GLU A 148 11.42 1.08 -7.31
C GLU A 148 10.31 0.97 -8.37
N ASP A 149 10.36 -0.13 -9.13
CA ASP A 149 9.29 -0.48 -10.05
C ASP A 149 8.00 -0.81 -9.29
N VAL A 150 6.85 -0.46 -9.87
CA VAL A 150 5.52 -0.83 -9.37
C VAL A 150 5.01 -2.05 -10.15
N PRO A 151 5.19 -3.30 -9.65
CA PRO A 151 5.06 -4.49 -10.49
C PRO A 151 3.64 -4.70 -11.04
N MET A 152 2.63 -4.27 -10.27
CA MET A 152 1.22 -4.45 -10.61
C MET A 152 0.66 -3.34 -11.51
N ILE A 153 1.47 -2.37 -11.95
CA ILE A 153 0.97 -1.23 -12.72
C ILE A 153 0.36 -1.63 -14.06
N SER A 154 0.96 -2.60 -14.76
CA SER A 154 0.44 -3.11 -16.04
C SER A 154 -0.88 -3.86 -15.86
N VAL A 155 -1.05 -4.57 -14.75
CA VAL A 155 -2.30 -5.25 -14.40
C VAL A 155 -3.38 -4.22 -14.09
N ALA A 156 -3.05 -3.21 -13.28
CA ALA A 156 -3.93 -2.09 -12.96
C ALA A 156 -4.39 -1.34 -14.22
N ALA A 157 -3.48 -1.02 -15.14
CA ALA A 157 -3.82 -0.36 -16.41
C ALA A 157 -4.80 -1.19 -17.26
N ASN A 158 -4.63 -2.51 -17.30
CA ASN A 158 -5.56 -3.41 -17.98
C ASN A 158 -6.95 -3.43 -17.34
N LEU A 159 -7.02 -3.38 -16.01
CA LEU A 159 -8.30 -3.24 -15.30
C LEU A 159 -8.97 -1.91 -15.63
N CYS A 160 -8.23 -0.79 -15.58
CA CYS A 160 -8.76 0.52 -15.95
C CYS A 160 -9.35 0.54 -17.37
N ARG A 161 -8.70 -0.14 -18.33
CA ARG A 161 -9.14 -0.19 -19.73
C ARG A 161 -10.51 -0.86 -19.93
N ILE A 162 -10.91 -1.77 -19.03
CA ILE A 162 -12.20 -2.49 -19.12
C ILE A 162 -13.28 -1.88 -18.22
N ALA A 163 -13.00 -0.77 -17.54
CA ALA A 163 -13.95 -0.13 -16.63
C ALA A 163 -15.08 0.57 -17.39
N ASP A 164 -16.32 0.34 -16.97
CA ASP A 164 -17.47 1.16 -17.41
C ASP A 164 -17.52 2.49 -16.64
N ILE A 165 -17.04 2.48 -15.39
CA ILE A 165 -16.97 3.63 -14.49
C ILE A 165 -15.63 3.56 -13.75
N PHE A 166 -14.91 4.68 -13.75
CA PHE A 166 -13.67 4.83 -12.99
C PHE A 166 -13.88 5.85 -11.86
N ILE A 167 -13.52 5.47 -10.63
CA ILE A 167 -13.69 6.32 -9.44
C ILE A 167 -12.33 6.55 -8.80
N VAL A 168 -12.04 7.79 -8.42
CA VAL A 168 -10.81 8.16 -7.70
C VAL A 168 -11.18 8.64 -6.30
N ILE A 169 -10.54 8.08 -5.27
CA ILE A 169 -10.83 8.40 -3.86
C ILE A 169 -9.53 8.63 -3.09
N GLY A 170 -9.42 9.79 -2.43
CA GLY A 170 -8.39 10.01 -1.40
C GLY A 170 -6.94 9.96 -1.89
N THR A 171 -6.66 10.28 -3.15
CA THR A 171 -5.29 10.39 -3.69
C THR A 171 -5.03 11.81 -4.19
N SER A 172 -3.79 12.28 -4.04
CA SER A 172 -3.32 13.56 -4.59
C SER A 172 -3.14 13.52 -6.11
N LEU A 173 -3.09 12.32 -6.71
CA LEU A 173 -2.73 12.08 -8.11
C LEU A 173 -1.37 12.70 -8.49
N GLN A 174 -0.42 12.73 -7.54
CA GLN A 174 0.95 13.23 -7.77
C GLN A 174 1.99 12.12 -7.86
N VAL A 175 1.69 10.94 -7.30
CA VAL A 175 2.62 9.81 -7.26
C VAL A 175 2.47 8.96 -8.53
N TYR A 176 3.53 8.94 -9.35
CA TYR A 176 3.62 8.11 -10.54
C TYR A 176 4.21 6.73 -10.22
N PRO A 177 3.82 5.68 -10.97
CA PRO A 177 2.94 5.67 -12.14
C PRO A 177 1.44 5.62 -11.84
N ALA A 178 1.02 5.50 -10.57
CA ALA A 178 -0.41 5.36 -10.21
C ALA A 178 -1.27 6.53 -10.71
N ALA A 179 -0.76 7.76 -10.64
CA ALA A 179 -1.42 8.96 -11.18
C ALA A 179 -1.70 8.87 -12.69
N GLY A 180 -0.90 8.12 -13.45
CA GLY A 180 -1.08 7.92 -14.89
C GLY A 180 -2.22 6.97 -15.26
N LEU A 181 -2.85 6.31 -14.30
CA LEU A 181 -3.97 5.38 -14.56
C LEU A 181 -5.27 6.09 -14.98
N ILE A 182 -5.35 7.42 -14.82
CA ILE A 182 -6.55 8.21 -15.13
C ILE A 182 -6.69 8.61 -16.61
N GLY A 183 -5.68 8.33 -17.43
CA GLY A 183 -5.63 8.70 -18.86
C GLY A 183 -4.64 9.80 -19.17
#